data_AF-A0A533WBX3-F1
#
_entry.id   AF-A0A533WBX3-F1
#
_cell.length_a   1.000
_cell.length_b   1.000
_cell.length_c   1.000
_cell.angle_alpha   90.00
_cell.angle_beta   90.00
_cell.angle_gamma   90.00
#
_symmetry.space_group_name_H-M   'P 1'
#
loop_
_entity.id
_entity.type
_entity.pdbx_description
1 polymer ?
#
loop_
_entity_poly.entity_id
_entity_poly.type
_entity_poly.pdbx_seq_one_letter_code
_entity_poly.pdbx_strand_id
1 'polypeptide(L)'
;MLEEKGKYASATQNRRLVWEKVMWPLILEINTVSFTLEHYKKKRDEVCKELNIPPSKIAGGFVSLLLKGILYKENDLYSIHYRLIPYMRLKASCDYATAVREASTK
;
A
#
# COMPACT_ATOMS: atom_id res chain seq x y z
N MET A 1 -28.27 9.12 -11.68
CA MET A 1 -27.78 8.07 -10.76
C MET A 1 -26.33 7.79 -11.15
N LEU A 2 -25.37 8.10 -10.27
CA LEU A 2 -23.98 7.66 -10.48
C LEU A 2 -23.97 6.15 -10.31
N GLU A 3 -23.70 5.41 -11.38
CA GLU A 3 -23.59 3.95 -11.33
C GLU A 3 -22.60 3.54 -10.23
N GLU A 4 -23.07 2.80 -9.24
CA GLU A 4 -22.21 2.25 -8.20
C GLU A 4 -21.19 1.33 -8.86
N LYS A 5 -19.90 1.66 -8.69
CA LYS A 5 -18.82 0.83 -9.21
C LYS A 5 -18.96 -0.58 -8.67
N GLY A 6 -18.93 -1.57 -9.58
CA GLY A 6 -18.94 -2.98 -9.21
C GLY A 6 -17.83 -3.33 -8.22
N LYS A 7 -18.10 -4.34 -7.36
CA LYS A 7 -17.25 -4.76 -6.23
C LYS A 7 -15.75 -4.86 -6.54
N TYR A 8 -15.41 -5.43 -7.70
CA TYR A 8 -14.02 -5.61 -8.13
C TYR A 8 -13.31 -4.28 -8.45
N ALA A 9 -13.99 -3.37 -9.16
CA ALA A 9 -13.45 -2.05 -9.48
C ALA A 9 -13.19 -1.22 -8.20
N SER A 10 -14.14 -1.27 -7.26
CA SER A 10 -14.02 -0.63 -5.95
C SER A 10 -12.85 -1.16 -5.13
N ALA A 11 -12.63 -2.49 -5.13
CA ALA A 11 -11.49 -3.09 -4.43
C ALA A 11 -10.13 -2.71 -5.06
N THR A 12 -10.05 -2.66 -6.40
CA THR A 12 -8.82 -2.22 -7.09
C THR A 12 -8.53 -0.75 -6.84
N GLN A 13 -9.54 0.11 -6.87
CA GLN A 13 -9.37 1.52 -6.53
C GLN A 13 -8.88 1.69 -5.09
N ASN A 14 -9.39 0.89 -4.16
CA ASN A 14 -8.95 0.95 -2.77
C ASN A 14 -7.48 0.54 -2.61
N ARG A 15 -7.05 -0.56 -3.25
CA ARG A 15 -5.63 -0.96 -3.26
C ARG A 15 -4.73 0.14 -3.83
N ARG A 16 -5.14 0.75 -4.95
CA ARG A 16 -4.41 1.86 -5.57
C ARG A 16 -4.27 3.04 -4.61
N LEU A 17 -5.37 3.47 -3.99
CA LEU A 17 -5.38 4.55 -3.01
C LEU A 17 -4.42 4.27 -1.85
N VAL A 18 -4.51 3.08 -1.25
CA VAL A 18 -3.67 2.71 -0.10
C VAL A 18 -2.20 2.63 -0.49
N TRP A 19 -1.89 2.06 -1.66
CA TRP A 19 -0.52 2.01 -2.16
C TRP A 19 0.06 3.40 -2.36
N GLU A 20 -0.63 4.26 -3.11
CA GLU A 20 -0.12 5.56 -3.53
C GLU A 20 -0.11 6.60 -2.41
N LYS A 21 -1.09 6.57 -1.50
CA LYS A 21 -1.21 7.59 -0.45
C LYS A 21 -0.58 7.17 0.88
N VAL A 22 -0.50 5.88 1.17
CA VAL A 22 -0.04 5.39 2.47
C VAL A 22 1.26 4.61 2.33
N MET A 23 1.22 3.49 1.60
CA MET A 23 2.33 2.53 1.65
C MET A 23 3.59 3.04 0.97
N TRP A 24 3.51 3.46 -0.29
CA TRP A 24 4.69 3.92 -1.02
C TRP A 24 5.34 5.15 -0.36
N PRO A 25 4.58 6.18 0.06
CA PRO A 25 5.15 7.28 0.84
C PRO A 25 5.80 6.83 2.14
N LEU A 26 5.18 5.91 2.90
CA LEU A 26 5.76 5.36 4.13
C LEU A 26 7.10 4.65 3.88
N ILE A 27 7.15 3.81 2.84
CA ILE A 27 8.35 3.05 2.46
C ILE A 27 9.49 4.02 2.10
N LEU A 28 9.19 5.08 1.36
CA LEU A 28 10.18 6.10 1.00
C LEU A 28 10.61 6.97 2.19
N GLU A 29 9.70 7.24 3.12
CA GLU A 29 9.95 8.03 4.33
C GLU A 29 10.89 7.30 5.30
N ILE A 30 10.62 6.02 5.56
CA ILE A 30 11.47 5.19 6.44
C ILE A 30 12.76 4.79 5.71
N ASN A 31 12.69 4.64 4.38
CA ASN A 31 13.81 4.23 3.52
C ASN A 31 14.42 2.88 3.94
N THR A 32 13.58 1.96 4.39
CA THR A 32 13.93 0.59 4.76
C THR A 32 12.97 -0.39 4.09
N VAL A 33 13.43 -1.62 3.92
CA VAL A 33 12.61 -2.69 3.30
C VAL A 33 11.47 -3.16 4.19
N SER A 34 11.49 -2.80 5.47
CA SER A 34 10.56 -3.27 6.50
C SER A 34 10.09 -2.17 7.44
N PHE A 35 8.84 -2.27 7.89
CA PHE A 35 8.17 -1.32 8.77
C PHE A 35 7.31 -2.05 9.81
N THR A 36 7.00 -1.38 10.92
CA THR A 36 6.14 -1.94 11.97
C THR A 36 4.68 -1.54 11.77
N LEU A 37 3.77 -2.20 12.51
CA LEU A 37 2.36 -1.80 12.53
C LEU A 37 2.15 -0.35 12.97
N GLU A 38 2.99 0.16 13.87
CA GLU A 38 2.91 1.53 14.37
C GLU A 38 3.22 2.56 13.29
N HIS A 39 4.29 2.33 12.52
CA HIS A 39 4.63 3.14 11.34
C HIS A 39 3.44 3.25 10.37
N TYR A 40 2.81 2.12 10.06
CA TYR A 40 1.62 2.08 9.21
C TYR A 40 0.44 2.85 9.83
N LYS A 41 0.13 2.62 11.11
CA LYS A 41 -0.99 3.29 11.79
C LYS A 41 -0.81 4.81 11.79
N LYS A 42 0.41 5.29 12.08
CA LYS A 42 0.73 6.72 12.04
C LYS A 42 0.46 7.32 10.67
N LYS A 43 1.04 6.74 9.60
CA LYS A 43 0.85 7.26 8.23
C LYS A 43 -0.60 7.16 7.76
N ARG A 44 -1.28 6.06 8.09
CA ARG A 44 -2.71 5.88 7.81
C ARG A 44 -3.52 7.00 8.45
N ASP A 45 -3.28 7.30 9.71
CA ASP A 45 -4.09 8.27 10.46
C ASP A 45 -3.86 9.70 9.94
N GLU A 46 -2.64 10.05 9.54
CA GLU A 46 -2.33 11.29 8.82
C GLU A 46 -3.15 11.39 7.52
N VAL A 47 -3.07 10.38 6.66
CA VAL A 47 -3.79 10.36 5.37
C VAL A 47 -5.32 10.33 5.54
N CYS A 48 -5.82 9.63 6.55
CA CYS A 48 -7.26 9.59 6.84
C CYS A 48 -7.79 10.97 7.25
N LYS A 49 -7.01 11.73 8.04
CA LYS A 49 -7.33 13.11 8.40
C LYS A 49 -7.28 14.03 7.17
N GLU A 50 -6.21 13.95 6.38
CA GLU A 50 -6.03 14.79 5.20
C GLU A 50 -7.11 14.59 4.13
N LEU A 51 -7.51 13.34 3.89
CA LEU A 51 -8.47 13.00 2.85
C LEU A 51 -9.92 12.87 3.34
N ASN A 52 -10.15 13.02 4.65
CA ASN A 52 -11.44 12.78 5.32
C ASN A 52 -12.03 11.40 4.99
N ILE A 53 -11.21 10.35 5.14
CA ILE A 53 -11.56 8.95 4.82
C ILE A 53 -11.56 8.12 6.11
N PRO A 54 -12.54 7.22 6.31
CA PRO A 54 -12.53 6.34 7.48
C PRO A 54 -11.34 5.35 7.44
N PRO A 55 -10.66 5.12 8.58
CA PRO A 55 -9.54 4.18 8.66
C PRO A 55 -9.84 2.75 8.18
N SER A 56 -11.11 2.32 8.30
CA SER A 56 -11.57 1.01 7.83
C SER A 56 -11.38 0.80 6.33
N LYS A 57 -11.55 1.86 5.52
CA LYS A 57 -11.34 1.82 4.07
C LYS A 57 -9.87 1.54 3.74
N ILE A 58 -8.96 2.25 4.40
CA ILE A 58 -7.51 2.04 4.23
C ILE A 58 -7.07 0.67 4.73
N ALA A 59 -7.60 0.22 5.88
CA ALA A 59 -7.28 -1.10 6.44
C ALA A 59 -7.61 -2.24 5.47
N GLY A 60 -8.76 -2.18 4.79
CA GLY A 60 -9.12 -3.18 3.78
C GLY A 60 -8.18 -3.20 2.58
N GLY A 61 -7.71 -2.03 2.13
CA GLY A 61 -6.72 -1.95 1.04
C GLY A 61 -5.36 -2.50 1.46
N PHE A 62 -4.91 -2.22 2.69
CA PHE A 62 -3.67 -2.74 3.25
C PHE A 62 -3.66 -4.28 3.31
N VAL A 63 -4.72 -4.89 3.86
CA VAL A 63 -4.88 -6.35 3.86
C VAL A 63 -4.87 -6.90 2.44
N SER A 64 -5.51 -6.22 1.51
CA SER A 64 -5.54 -6.66 0.12
C SER A 64 -4.18 -6.56 -0.58
N LEU A 65 -3.25 -5.70 -0.14
CA LEU A 65 -1.87 -5.65 -0.64
C LEU A 65 -1.05 -6.85 -0.14
N LEU A 66 -1.26 -7.29 1.11
CA LEU A 66 -0.67 -8.52 1.65
C LEU A 66 -1.13 -9.75 0.85
N LEU A 67 -2.44 -9.86 0.60
CA LEU A 67 -3.00 -10.95 -0.21
C LEU A 67 -2.49 -10.96 -1.67
N LYS A 68 -1.97 -9.84 -2.16
CA LYS A 68 -1.37 -9.73 -3.51
C LYS A 68 0.14 -9.99 -3.52
N GLY A 69 0.77 -10.27 -2.38
CA GLY A 69 2.21 -10.50 -2.28
C GLY A 69 3.05 -9.25 -2.53
N ILE A 70 2.44 -8.06 -2.55
CA ILE A 70 3.17 -6.79 -2.67
C ILE A 70 3.85 -6.46 -1.34
N LEU A 71 3.17 -6.82 -0.25
CA LEU A 71 3.64 -6.72 1.11
C LEU A 71 3.68 -8.11 1.72
N TYR A 72 4.59 -8.31 2.67
CA TYR A 72 4.69 -9.50 3.49
C TYR A 72 4.54 -9.12 4.96
N LYS A 73 4.12 -10.09 5.77
CA LYS A 73 4.06 -9.97 7.22
C LYS A 73 4.83 -11.13 7.84
N GLU A 74 5.75 -10.81 8.74
CA GLU A 74 6.49 -11.75 9.57
C GLU A 74 6.47 -11.24 11.01
N ASN A 75 5.77 -11.95 11.90
CA ASN A 75 5.52 -11.49 13.27
C ASN A 75 4.94 -10.06 13.30
N ASP A 76 5.67 -9.13 13.89
CA ASP A 76 5.29 -7.72 14.05
C ASP A 76 5.89 -6.79 12.98
N LEU A 77 6.64 -7.36 12.04
CA LEU A 77 7.25 -6.65 10.91
C LEU A 77 6.47 -6.92 9.63
N TYR A 78 6.39 -5.88 8.81
CA TYR A 78 5.93 -5.94 7.45
C TYR A 78 7.09 -5.58 6.53
N SER A 79 7.11 -6.14 5.33
CA SER A 79 8.16 -5.85 4.35
C SER A 79 7.61 -5.76 2.94
N ILE A 80 8.37 -5.10 2.06
CA ILE A 80 8.03 -4.97 0.63
C ILE A 80 8.56 -6.16 -0.16
N HIS A 81 7.91 -6.48 -1.28
CA HIS A 81 8.44 -7.43 -2.24
C HIS A 81 9.85 -7.04 -2.73
N TYR A 82 10.77 -8.00 -2.82
CA TYR A 82 12.19 -7.74 -3.08
C TYR A 82 12.44 -6.97 -4.40
N ARG A 83 11.60 -7.21 -5.43
CA ARG A 83 11.65 -6.47 -6.71
C ARG A 83 11.30 -4.97 -6.59
N LEU A 84 10.77 -4.53 -5.46
CA LEU A 84 10.48 -3.11 -5.18
C LEU A 84 11.63 -2.39 -4.47
N ILE A 85 12.62 -3.13 -3.96
CA ILE A 85 13.80 -2.55 -3.29
C ILE A 85 14.58 -1.58 -4.21
N PRO A 86 14.81 -1.88 -5.51
CA PRO A 86 15.46 -0.93 -6.41
C PRO A 86 14.70 0.40 -6.52
N TYR A 87 13.37 0.35 -6.62
CA TYR A 87 12.52 1.55 -6.70
C TYR A 87 12.64 2.40 -5.43
N MET A 88 12.66 1.75 -4.25
CA MET A 88 12.84 2.44 -2.97
C MET A 88 14.21 3.10 -2.89
N ARG A 89 15.28 2.36 -3.20
CA ARG A 89 16.67 2.87 -3.15
C ARG A 89 16.89 4.07 -4.06
N LEU A 90 16.26 4.05 -5.24
CA LEU A 90 16.33 5.14 -6.21
C LEU A 90 15.33 6.26 -5.93
N LYS A 91 14.49 6.13 -4.89
CA LYS A 91 13.34 7.00 -4.62
C LYS A 91 12.46 7.23 -5.85
N ALA A 92 12.35 6.20 -6.69
CA ALA A 92 11.63 6.25 -7.94
C ALA A 92 10.11 6.28 -7.71
N SER A 93 9.36 6.73 -8.72
CA SER A 93 7.93 6.49 -8.73
C SER A 93 7.65 4.99 -8.86
N CYS A 94 6.79 4.47 -7.99
CA CYS A 94 6.26 3.12 -8.10
C CYS A 94 4.76 3.19 -7.86
N ASP A 95 3.98 3.21 -8.94
CA ASP A 95 2.52 3.17 -8.85
C ASP A 95 2.01 1.76 -8.51
N TYR A 96 0.71 1.63 -8.25
CA TYR A 96 0.14 0.34 -7.88
C TYR A 96 0.25 -0.70 -9.02
N ALA A 97 0.16 -0.27 -10.28
CA ALA A 97 0.27 -1.16 -11.43
C ALA A 97 1.67 -1.76 -11.55
N THR A 98 2.71 -0.93 -11.37
CA THR A 98 4.11 -1.37 -11.29
C THR A 98 4.30 -2.30 -10.11
N ALA A 99 3.83 -1.94 -8.92
CA ALA A 99 3.96 -2.79 -7.74
C ALA A 99 3.36 -4.19 -7.93
N VAL A 100 2.17 -4.28 -8.54
CA VAL A 100 1.53 -5.55 -8.89
C VAL A 100 2.35 -6.34 -9.91
N ARG A 101 2.81 -5.68 -10.98
CA ARG A 101 3.59 -6.34 -12.04
C ARG A 101 4.87 -6.93 -11.47
N GLU A 102 5.61 -6.15 -10.69
CA GLU A 102 6.85 -6.61 -10.07
C GLU A 102 6.58 -7.78 -9.11
N ALA A 103 5.58 -7.67 -8.23
CA ALA A 103 5.26 -8.73 -7.26
C ALA A 103 4.68 -10.01 -7.90
N SER A 104 4.07 -9.91 -9.08
CA SER A 104 3.47 -11.07 -9.77
C SER A 104 4.43 -11.78 -10.71
N THR A 105 5.60 -11.20 -10.96
CA THR A 105 6.57 -11.79 -11.89
C THR A 105 7.31 -12.94 -11.20
N LYS A 106 7.19 -14.14 -11.78
CA LYS A 106 7.88 -15.35 -11.33
C LYS A 106 9.40 -15.22 -11.48
#